data_AF-F4GMF0-F1
#
_entry.id   AF-F4GMF0-F1
#
_cell.length_a   1.000
_cell.length_b   1.000
_cell.length_c   1.000
_cell.angle_alpha   90.00
_cell.angle_beta   90.00
_cell.angle_gamma   90.00
#
_symmetry.space_group_name_H-M   'P 1'
#
loop_
_entity.id
_entity.type
_entity.pdbx_description
1 polymer ?
#
loop_
_entity_poly.entity_id
_entity_poly.type
_entity_poly.pdbx_seq_one_letter_code
_entity_poly.pdbx_strand_id
1 'polypeptide(L)'
;MKKGMALLALLVLTGCANNTNGIRAKDLRSDVYFREERVLPMTFPQIQMALFKHEAACGSAPKFALEPGQTAYAKLSDQPLGSNDRQQIIVADLMYYRGSDLGGWLEADEDRNWRTRAKVYSYYGGSEVDARINQLFRAITHPQTCPGDPVEPEAPESTPAGG
;
A
#
# COMPACT_ATOMS: atom_id res chain seq x y z
N MET A 1 29.09 65.96 -20.25
CA MET A 1 27.84 65.67 -19.51
C MET A 1 27.36 64.28 -19.90
N LYS A 2 27.48 63.30 -19.00
CA LYS A 2 27.06 61.90 -19.21
C LYS A 2 25.69 61.69 -18.56
N LYS A 3 24.67 61.39 -19.37
CA LYS A 3 23.34 60.92 -18.95
C LYS A 3 23.02 59.76 -19.86
N GLY A 4 22.55 58.60 -19.44
CA GLY A 4 22.29 58.02 -18.14
C GLY A 4 21.98 56.57 -18.49
N MET A 5 22.86 55.68 -18.08
CA MET A 5 22.79 54.25 -18.36
C MET A 5 21.94 53.59 -17.28
N ALA A 6 21.29 52.48 -17.66
CA ALA A 6 20.74 51.43 -16.79
C ALA A 6 19.39 51.72 -16.11
N LEU A 7 18.32 51.22 -16.72
CA LEU A 7 17.17 50.68 -16.00
C LEU A 7 16.76 49.36 -16.66
N LEU A 8 16.26 48.43 -15.85
CA LEU A 8 15.77 47.07 -16.16
C LEU A 8 16.78 45.92 -15.98
N ALA A 9 17.33 45.83 -14.76
CA ALA A 9 17.89 44.61 -14.19
C ALA A 9 17.06 44.15 -12.98
N LEU A 10 15.77 43.86 -13.19
CA LEU A 10 14.85 43.34 -12.16
C LEU A 10 14.01 42.19 -12.75
N LEU A 11 14.67 41.07 -13.05
CA LEU A 11 14.00 39.81 -13.41
C LEU A 11 14.68 38.60 -12.75
N VAL A 12 15.24 38.79 -11.55
CA VAL A 12 15.85 37.69 -10.79
C VAL A 12 15.22 37.68 -9.41
N LEU A 13 14.11 36.95 -9.23
CA LEU A 13 13.65 36.42 -7.91
C LEU A 13 12.40 35.53 -7.94
N THR A 14 11.96 35.00 -9.09
CA THR A 14 10.95 33.91 -9.11
C THR A 14 11.63 32.57 -9.35
N GLY A 15 12.42 32.13 -8.38
CA GLY A 15 13.05 30.81 -8.39
C GLY A 15 13.15 30.15 -7.02
N CYS A 16 12.63 30.79 -5.96
CA CYS A 16 12.54 30.16 -4.65
C CYS A 16 11.21 29.41 -4.55
N ALA A 17 11.30 28.15 -4.13
CA ALA A 17 10.21 27.29 -3.70
C ALA A 17 9.32 26.71 -4.81
N ASN A 18 9.87 25.80 -5.62
CA ASN A 18 9.06 24.63 -5.99
C ASN A 18 9.86 23.34 -6.14
N ASN A 19 10.88 23.16 -5.30
CA ASN A 19 11.46 21.84 -5.12
C ASN A 19 10.73 21.12 -3.98
N THR A 20 9.43 20.89 -4.16
CA THR A 20 8.80 19.76 -3.49
C THR A 20 9.38 18.50 -4.14
N ASN A 21 10.61 18.14 -3.76
CA ASN A 21 11.08 16.77 -3.77
C ASN A 21 10.23 16.00 -2.74
N GLY A 22 8.90 16.01 -2.93
CA GLY A 22 8.00 15.14 -2.24
C GLY A 22 8.40 13.74 -2.61
N ILE A 23 8.63 12.93 -1.58
CA ILE A 23 9.04 11.53 -1.70
C ILE A 23 8.19 10.86 -2.77
N ARG A 24 8.83 10.37 -3.83
CA ARG A 24 8.14 9.59 -4.85
C ARG A 24 7.88 8.20 -4.26
N ALA A 25 6.82 7.52 -4.70
CA ALA A 25 6.52 6.17 -4.22
C ALA A 25 7.72 5.19 -4.34
N LYS A 26 8.60 5.40 -5.33
CA LYS A 26 9.85 4.63 -5.48
C LYS A 26 10.87 4.88 -4.37
N ASP A 27 10.86 6.04 -3.74
CA ASP A 27 11.80 6.44 -2.69
C ASP A 27 11.39 5.85 -1.32
N LEU A 28 10.12 5.40 -1.19
CA LEU A 28 9.62 4.65 -0.04
C LEU A 28 10.10 3.19 -0.01
N ARG A 29 10.55 2.63 -1.14
CA ARG A 29 10.95 1.22 -1.25
C ARG A 29 12.39 1.02 -0.79
N SER A 30 12.69 1.40 0.45
CA SER A 30 13.96 1.15 1.12
C SER A 30 13.72 0.51 2.48
N ASP A 31 14.73 -0.20 3.00
CA ASP A 31 14.62 -0.92 4.27
C ASP A 31 14.29 -0.01 5.46
N VAL A 32 14.64 1.29 5.38
CA VAL A 32 14.34 2.30 6.40
C VAL A 32 12.84 2.56 6.54
N TYR A 33 12.08 2.39 5.46
CA TYR A 33 10.63 2.64 5.42
C TYR A 33 9.81 1.36 5.38
N PHE A 34 10.46 0.19 5.42
CA PHE A 34 9.79 -1.09 5.53
C PHE A 34 9.04 -1.18 6.88
N ARG A 35 7.81 -1.66 6.83
CA ARG A 35 6.95 -1.81 8.01
C ARG A 35 6.69 -3.27 8.31
N GLU A 36 6.19 -3.99 7.32
CA GLU A 36 5.89 -5.40 7.50
C GLU A 36 5.77 -6.13 6.16
N GLU A 37 5.78 -7.46 6.25
CA GLU A 37 5.49 -8.37 5.15
C GLU A 37 4.31 -9.26 5.54
N ARG A 38 3.35 -9.41 4.63
CA ARG A 38 2.21 -10.33 4.81
C ARG A 38 2.04 -11.23 3.61
N VAL A 39 1.54 -12.44 3.85
CA VAL A 39 1.15 -13.37 2.80
C VAL A 39 -0.37 -13.40 2.73
N LEU A 40 -0.91 -13.15 1.55
CA LEU A 40 -2.35 -13.20 1.27
C LEU A 40 -2.68 -14.53 0.57
N PRO A 41 -3.71 -15.27 1.03
CA PRO A 41 -4.19 -16.49 0.38
C PRO A 41 -5.04 -16.16 -0.86
N MET A 42 -4.62 -15.18 -1.66
CA MET A 42 -5.39 -14.62 -2.76
C MET A 42 -4.49 -14.32 -3.95
N THR A 43 -5.07 -14.41 -5.14
CA THR A 43 -4.51 -13.96 -6.41
C THR A 43 -4.78 -12.47 -6.63
N PHE A 44 -4.05 -11.84 -7.53
CA PHE A 44 -4.29 -10.44 -7.91
C PHE A 44 -5.75 -10.16 -8.33
N PRO A 45 -6.41 -11.00 -9.17
CA PRO A 45 -7.84 -10.80 -9.47
C PRO A 45 -8.75 -10.88 -8.25
N GLN A 46 -8.47 -11.79 -7.30
CA GLN A 46 -9.26 -11.90 -6.07
C GLN A 46 -9.07 -10.66 -5.17
N ILE A 47 -7.83 -10.17 -5.04
CA ILE A 47 -7.54 -8.93 -4.30
C ILE A 47 -8.27 -7.75 -4.93
N GLN A 48 -8.16 -7.59 -6.25
CA GLN A 48 -8.84 -6.51 -6.97
C GLN A 48 -10.37 -6.59 -6.82
N MET A 49 -10.95 -7.79 -6.90
CA MET A 49 -12.38 -8.01 -6.68
C MET A 49 -12.80 -7.65 -5.25
N ALA A 50 -12.01 -8.02 -4.24
CA ALA A 50 -12.28 -7.67 -2.86
C ALA A 50 -12.30 -6.15 -2.66
N LEU A 51 -11.32 -5.44 -3.22
CA LEU A 51 -11.25 -3.97 -3.15
C LEU A 51 -12.43 -3.30 -3.85
N PHE A 52 -12.91 -3.84 -4.98
CA PHE A 52 -14.13 -3.34 -5.62
C PHE A 52 -15.38 -3.54 -4.77
N LYS A 53 -15.50 -4.70 -4.10
CA LYS A 53 -16.61 -4.95 -3.14
C LYS A 53 -16.53 -3.97 -1.97
N HIS A 54 -15.33 -3.70 -1.47
CA HIS A 54 -15.12 -2.75 -0.40
C HIS A 54 -15.45 -1.31 -0.80
N GLU A 55 -15.03 -0.88 -1.99
CA GLU A 55 -15.39 0.45 -2.52
C GLU A 55 -16.91 0.59 -2.68
N ALA A 56 -17.59 -0.48 -3.12
CA ALA A 56 -19.05 -0.48 -3.23
C ALA A 56 -19.77 -0.42 -1.87
N ALA A 57 -19.23 -1.05 -0.83
CA ALA A 57 -19.80 -1.06 0.51
C ALA A 57 -19.51 0.23 1.30
N CYS A 58 -18.27 0.72 1.22
CA CYS A 58 -17.73 1.77 2.09
C CYS A 58 -17.48 3.11 1.38
N GLY A 59 -17.72 3.18 0.06
CA GLY A 59 -17.53 4.39 -0.75
C GLY A 59 -16.07 4.75 -1.04
N SER A 60 -15.11 3.99 -0.51
CA SER A 60 -13.69 4.15 -0.75
C SER A 60 -12.95 2.83 -0.55
N ALA A 61 -11.80 2.67 -1.22
CA ALA A 61 -10.92 1.51 -1.05
C ALA A 61 -9.47 1.86 -1.41
N PRO A 62 -8.49 1.11 -0.88
CA PRO A 62 -7.11 1.14 -1.36
C PRO A 62 -7.05 0.94 -2.89
N LYS A 63 -6.15 1.67 -3.55
CA LYS A 63 -6.00 1.61 -5.00
C LYS A 63 -5.05 0.47 -5.39
N PHE A 64 -5.55 -0.43 -6.24
CA PHE A 64 -4.78 -1.52 -6.84
C PHE A 64 -4.32 -1.16 -8.25
N ALA A 65 -3.06 -1.44 -8.56
CA ALA A 65 -2.52 -1.28 -9.90
C ALA A 65 -1.53 -2.42 -10.23
N LEU A 66 -1.66 -3.02 -11.41
CA LEU A 66 -0.63 -3.92 -11.94
C LEU A 66 0.60 -3.11 -12.38
N GLU A 67 1.79 -3.66 -12.18
CA GLU A 67 3.01 -3.03 -12.67
C GLU A 67 3.14 -3.25 -14.20
N PRO A 68 3.29 -2.19 -15.01
CA PRO A 68 3.35 -2.32 -16.47
C PRO A 68 4.49 -3.25 -16.92
N GLY A 69 4.16 -4.23 -17.76
CA GLY A 69 5.13 -5.21 -18.28
C GLY A 69 5.56 -6.28 -17.28
N GLN A 70 5.00 -6.29 -16.05
CA GLN A 70 5.36 -7.24 -15.00
C GLN A 70 4.11 -7.91 -14.42
N THR A 71 3.70 -9.04 -15.01
CA THR A 71 2.46 -9.74 -14.60
C THR A 71 2.51 -10.34 -13.19
N ALA A 72 3.71 -10.60 -12.68
CA ALA A 72 3.92 -11.11 -11.33
C ALA A 72 3.92 -10.02 -10.25
N TYR A 73 3.80 -8.74 -10.62
CA TYR A 73 3.91 -7.62 -9.68
C TYR A 73 2.70 -6.69 -9.76
N ALA A 74 2.28 -6.23 -8.59
CA ALA A 74 1.23 -5.24 -8.45
C ALA A 74 1.53 -4.34 -7.25
N LYS A 75 0.74 -3.29 -7.09
CA LYS A 75 0.88 -2.33 -6.02
C LYS A 75 -0.48 -2.00 -5.43
N LEU A 76 -0.54 -1.92 -4.11
CA LEU A 76 -1.60 -1.27 -3.36
C LEU A 76 -1.11 0.07 -2.84
N SER A 77 -1.98 1.07 -2.87
CA SER A 77 -1.71 2.33 -2.20
C SER A 77 -2.93 2.80 -1.42
N ASP A 78 -2.70 3.19 -0.18
CA ASP A 78 -3.69 3.85 0.68
C ASP A 78 -3.22 5.27 1.01
N GLN A 79 -4.05 6.24 0.67
CA GLN A 79 -3.82 7.65 0.94
C GLN A 79 -4.97 8.16 1.84
N PRO A 80 -4.66 8.87 2.94
CA PRO A 80 -5.71 9.42 3.80
C PRO A 80 -6.62 10.37 3.03
N LEU A 81 -7.93 10.26 3.26
CA LEU A 81 -8.91 11.17 2.68
C LEU A 81 -8.58 12.62 3.08
N GLY A 82 -8.56 13.51 2.09
CA GLY A 82 -8.28 14.94 2.31
C GLY A 82 -6.80 15.30 2.51
N SER A 83 -5.88 14.31 2.55
CA SER A 83 -4.45 14.58 2.62
C SER A 83 -3.82 14.60 1.23
N ASN A 84 -3.12 15.68 0.91
CA ASN A 84 -2.24 15.76 -0.26
C ASN A 84 -0.78 15.44 0.08
N ASP A 85 -0.52 15.07 1.34
CA ASP A 85 0.82 14.77 1.80
C ASP A 85 1.23 13.37 1.35
N ARG A 86 2.18 13.33 0.42
CA ARG A 86 2.75 12.08 -0.11
C ARG A 86 3.53 11.30 0.95
N GLN A 87 3.96 11.93 2.04
CA GLN A 87 4.65 11.23 3.13
C GLN A 87 3.69 10.34 3.93
N GLN A 88 2.39 10.59 3.85
CA GLN A 88 1.38 9.80 4.57
C GLN A 88 0.84 8.61 3.76
N ILE A 89 1.33 8.41 2.54
CA ILE A 89 0.92 7.26 1.73
C ILE A 89 1.48 5.97 2.32
N ILE A 90 0.65 4.93 2.33
CA ILE A 90 1.09 3.56 2.55
C ILE A 90 1.13 2.88 1.20
N VAL A 91 2.25 2.21 0.90
CA VAL A 91 2.42 1.45 -0.33
C VAL A 91 2.68 0.00 0.04
N ALA A 92 1.92 -0.92 -0.53
CA ALA A 92 2.23 -2.34 -0.46
C ALA A 92 2.59 -2.87 -1.85
N ASP A 93 3.83 -3.32 -2.01
CA ASP A 93 4.25 -4.02 -3.21
C ASP A 93 3.81 -5.48 -3.12
N LEU A 94 3.02 -5.89 -4.10
CA LEU A 94 2.50 -7.24 -4.22
C LEU A 94 3.35 -8.02 -5.22
N MET A 95 3.74 -9.23 -4.84
CA MET A 95 4.37 -10.17 -5.76
C MET A 95 3.61 -11.49 -5.74
N TYR A 96 3.27 -11.98 -6.92
CA TYR A 96 2.76 -13.32 -7.11
C TYR A 96 3.88 -14.35 -6.94
N TYR A 97 3.66 -15.34 -6.09
CA TYR A 97 4.58 -16.45 -5.87
C TYR A 97 3.93 -17.77 -6.26
N ARG A 98 4.75 -18.72 -6.71
CA ARG A 98 4.36 -20.13 -6.73
C ARG A 98 4.70 -20.72 -5.35
N GLY A 99 3.88 -21.66 -4.86
CA GLY A 99 4.08 -22.25 -3.52
C GLY A 99 5.50 -22.81 -3.28
N SER A 100 6.18 -23.25 -4.35
CA SER A 100 7.57 -23.72 -4.34
C SER A 100 8.62 -22.66 -3.95
N ASP A 101 8.29 -21.38 -4.10
CA ASP A 101 9.25 -20.28 -4.02
C ASP A 101 9.37 -19.71 -2.58
N LEU A 102 8.54 -20.18 -1.63
CA LEU A 102 8.55 -19.79 -0.21
C LEU A 102 9.48 -20.65 0.67
N GLY A 103 10.37 -21.43 0.05
CA GLY A 103 11.49 -22.07 0.71
C GLY A 103 11.10 -23.03 1.83
N GLY A 104 10.21 -23.99 1.60
CA GLY A 104 10.01 -25.19 2.42
C GLY A 104 9.62 -25.02 3.90
N TRP A 105 9.62 -23.79 4.45
CA TRP A 105 9.27 -23.49 5.85
C TRP A 105 7.76 -23.41 6.09
N LEU A 106 6.96 -23.35 5.02
CA LEU A 106 5.54 -23.65 5.05
C LEU A 106 5.34 -24.94 4.27
N GLU A 107 4.80 -25.97 4.93
CA GLU A 107 4.37 -27.19 4.25
C GLU A 107 3.41 -26.81 3.11
N ALA A 108 3.68 -27.38 1.93
CA ALA A 108 2.84 -27.26 0.77
C ALA A 108 1.53 -28.01 1.04
N ASP A 109 0.60 -27.34 1.72
CA ASP A 109 -0.79 -27.76 1.73
C ASP A 109 -1.28 -27.64 0.29
N GLU A 110 -1.62 -28.75 -0.37
CA GLU A 110 -2.12 -28.75 -1.77
C GLU A 110 -3.32 -27.79 -1.94
N ASP A 111 -4.06 -27.58 -0.85
CA ASP A 111 -5.23 -26.71 -0.77
C ASP A 111 -4.90 -25.25 -0.40
N ARG A 112 -3.74 -24.97 0.20
CA ARG A 112 -3.30 -23.61 0.60
C ARG A 112 -2.14 -23.13 -0.27
N ASN A 113 -2.41 -22.96 -1.55
CA ASN A 113 -1.53 -22.21 -2.43
C ASN A 113 -1.64 -20.71 -2.09
N TRP A 114 -0.93 -20.22 -1.07
CA TRP A 114 -0.83 -18.78 -0.82
C TRP A 114 -0.06 -18.11 -1.95
N ARG A 115 -0.68 -17.15 -2.64
CA ARG A 115 -0.22 -16.72 -3.97
C ARG A 115 0.35 -15.33 -4.04
N THR A 116 0.15 -14.50 -3.01
CA THR A 116 0.59 -13.10 -3.05
C THR A 116 1.29 -12.71 -1.77
N ARG A 117 2.54 -12.30 -1.87
CA ARG A 117 3.24 -11.60 -0.78
C ARG A 117 3.05 -10.11 -0.94
N ALA A 118 2.84 -9.41 0.17
CA ALA A 118 2.74 -7.97 0.24
C ALA A 118 3.87 -7.43 1.13
N LYS A 119 4.75 -6.60 0.59
CA LYS A 119 5.73 -5.83 1.36
C LYS A 119 5.25 -4.41 1.54
N VAL A 120 5.12 -3.97 2.78
CA VAL A 120 4.50 -2.68 3.11
C VAL A 120 5.56 -1.67 3.48
N TYR A 121 5.42 -0.47 2.93
CA TYR A 121 6.30 0.67 3.11
C TYR A 121 5.51 1.90 3.52
N SER A 122 6.04 2.66 4.47
CA SER A 122 5.51 3.97 4.84
C SER A 122 6.62 4.86 5.40
N TYR A 123 6.59 6.15 5.05
CA TYR A 123 7.58 7.11 5.54
C TYR A 123 7.53 7.22 7.07
N TYR A 124 6.32 7.31 7.62
CA TYR A 124 6.07 7.30 9.06
C TYR A 124 5.86 5.87 9.57
N GLY A 125 6.06 5.68 10.88
CA GLY A 125 5.73 4.46 11.59
C GLY A 125 4.96 4.79 12.87
N GLY A 126 4.66 3.76 13.66
CA GLY A 126 3.90 3.89 14.92
C GLY A 126 2.46 3.41 14.78
N SER A 127 1.74 3.41 15.91
CA SER A 127 0.43 2.75 16.05
C SER A 127 -0.64 3.23 15.06
N GLU A 128 -0.63 4.51 14.69
CA GLU A 128 -1.56 5.04 13.69
C GLU A 128 -1.30 4.46 12.29
N VAL A 129 -0.03 4.30 11.92
CA VAL A 129 0.36 3.67 10.65
C VAL A 129 0.01 2.19 10.69
N ASP A 130 0.31 1.50 11.79
CA ASP A 130 -0.01 0.08 11.95
C ASP A 130 -1.52 -0.18 11.85
N ALA A 131 -2.34 0.69 12.48
CA ALA A 131 -3.80 0.63 12.36
C ALA A 131 -4.27 0.80 10.91
N ARG A 132 -3.65 1.71 10.15
CA ARG A 132 -3.97 1.91 8.74
C ARG A 132 -3.52 0.74 7.86
N ILE A 133 -2.37 0.14 8.13
CA ILE A 133 -1.94 -1.06 7.39
C ILE A 133 -2.90 -2.21 7.68
N ASN A 134 -3.35 -2.38 8.93
CA ASN A 134 -4.39 -3.33 9.27
C ASN A 134 -5.70 -3.07 8.51
N GLN A 135 -6.14 -1.82 8.43
CA GLN A 135 -7.32 -1.44 7.65
C GLN A 135 -7.15 -1.75 6.15
N LEU A 136 -5.97 -1.47 5.58
CA LEU A 136 -5.66 -1.78 4.17
C LEU A 136 -5.85 -3.27 3.88
N PHE A 137 -5.31 -4.16 4.73
CA PHE A 137 -5.47 -5.60 4.54
C PHE A 137 -6.89 -6.08 4.89
N ARG A 138 -7.56 -5.44 5.85
CA ARG A 138 -8.96 -5.75 6.20
C ARG A 138 -9.92 -5.45 5.05
N ALA A 139 -9.70 -4.38 4.29
CA ALA A 139 -10.45 -4.10 3.07
C ALA A 139 -10.38 -5.23 2.03
N ILE A 140 -9.35 -6.09 2.10
CA ILE A 140 -9.16 -7.24 1.21
C ILE A 140 -9.77 -8.50 1.82
N THR A 141 -9.49 -8.80 3.09
CA THR A 141 -9.95 -10.03 3.74
C THR A 141 -11.42 -9.97 4.17
N HIS A 142 -11.91 -8.79 4.49
CA HIS A 142 -13.27 -8.52 4.97
C HIS A 142 -13.87 -7.33 4.20
N PRO A 143 -14.15 -7.47 2.89
CA PRO A 143 -14.52 -6.33 2.05
C PRO A 143 -15.84 -5.65 2.45
N GLN A 144 -16.70 -6.29 3.22
CA GLN A 144 -17.97 -5.70 3.68
C GLN A 144 -17.82 -4.86 4.97
N THR A 145 -16.65 -4.86 5.60
CA THR A 145 -16.41 -4.16 6.88
C THR A 145 -15.73 -2.83 6.62
N CYS A 146 -16.35 -1.73 7.04
CA CYS A 146 -15.84 -0.39 6.80
C CYS A 146 -14.87 0.07 7.90
N PRO A 147 -14.05 1.09 7.63
CA PRO A 147 -13.21 1.69 8.65
C PRO A 147 -14.05 2.20 9.83
N GLY A 148 -13.67 1.84 11.05
CA GLY A 148 -14.41 2.20 12.27
C GLY A 148 -15.44 1.17 12.75
N ASP A 149 -15.80 0.19 11.92
CA ASP A 149 -16.67 -0.91 12.36
C ASP A 149 -15.95 -1.81 13.38
N PRO A 150 -16.68 -2.34 14.38
CA PRO A 150 -16.16 -3.32 15.33
C PRO A 150 -15.52 -4.51 14.61
N VAL A 151 -14.34 -4.92 15.05
CA VAL A 151 -13.72 -6.16 14.57
C VAL A 151 -14.47 -7.32 15.21
N GLU A 152 -15.20 -8.10 14.43
CA GLU A 152 -15.70 -9.39 14.90
C GLU A 152 -14.48 -10.28 15.13
N PRO A 153 -14.28 -10.82 16.36
CA PRO A 153 -13.12 -11.67 16.62
C PRO A 153 -13.19 -12.89 15.72
N GLU A 154 -12.08 -13.20 15.04
CA GLU A 154 -11.97 -14.41 14.22
C GLU A 154 -12.40 -15.62 15.07
N ALA A 155 -13.46 -16.31 14.63
CA ALA A 155 -13.95 -17.47 15.34
C ALA A 155 -12.79 -18.47 15.48
N PRO A 156 -12.52 -19.01 16.69
CA PRO A 156 -11.40 -19.92 16.87
C PRO A 156 -11.58 -21.09 15.90
N GLU A 157 -10.56 -21.37 15.08
CA GLU A 157 -10.47 -22.56 14.26
C GLU A 157 -10.87 -23.75 15.14
N SER A 158 -12.01 -24.36 14.83
CA SER A 158 -12.48 -25.53 15.53
C SER A 158 -11.44 -26.63 15.32
N THR A 159 -10.63 -26.88 16.35
CA THR A 159 -9.73 -28.02 16.41
C THR A 159 -10.56 -29.27 16.08
N PRO A 160 -10.23 -30.06 15.05
CA PRO A 160 -10.95 -31.28 14.81
C PRO A 160 -10.66 -32.20 15.99
N ALA A 161 -11.70 -32.47 16.78
CA ALA A 161 -11.66 -33.51 17.79
C ALA A 161 -11.36 -34.83 17.08
N GLY A 162 -10.23 -35.44 17.43
CA GLY A 162 -9.81 -36.73 16.89
C GLY A 162 -10.90 -37.78 17.05
N GLY A 163 -11.01 -38.62 16.02
CA GLY A 163 -11.76 -39.87 15.99
C GLY A 163 -10.88 -40.97 15.43
#